data_AF-A0A553IHI5-F1
#
_entry.id   AF-A0A553IHI5-F1
#
_cell.length_a   1.000
_cell.length_b   1.000
_cell.length_c   1.000
_cell.angle_alpha   90.00
_cell.angle_beta   90.00
_cell.angle_gamma   90.00
#
_symmetry.space_group_name_H-M   'P 1'
#
loop_
_entity.id
_entity.type
_entity.pdbx_description
1 polymer ?
#
loop_
_entity_poly.entity_id
_entity_poly.type
_entity_poly.pdbx_seq_one_letter_code
_entity_poly.pdbx_strand_id
1 'polypeptide(L)'
;MLHAKFDNLNIYDTPGLYQGGYLHEFFEYKDYKDLLPQKQFNPRNGTLKSGQSLMIGGLVNISVLKGETKSTLYVSDYVKHHITSSDNVENILKTENIFKLKFDNYVTKDYKLVEDKKYQFTLADFGIVHILGPVTIQISTHPKLHITLAESFFK
;
A
#
# COMPACT_ATOMS: atom_id res chain seq x y z
N MET A 1 34.09 9.05 -9.02
CA MET A 1 33.72 8.39 -7.76
C MET A 1 33.95 9.41 -6.65
N LEU A 2 32.88 9.92 -6.05
CA LEU A 2 33.02 10.82 -4.90
C LEU A 2 33.57 9.97 -3.76
N HIS A 3 34.62 10.45 -3.08
CA HIS A 3 35.12 9.80 -1.90
C HIS A 3 35.55 10.85 -0.88
N ALA A 4 35.37 10.54 0.40
CA ALA A 4 35.76 11.37 1.53
C ALA A 4 36.66 10.57 2.47
N LYS A 5 37.53 11.26 3.20
CA LYS A 5 38.31 10.66 4.29
C LYS A 5 37.60 10.91 5.61
N PHE A 6 37.48 9.88 6.43
CA PHE A 6 37.05 9.97 7.82
C PHE A 6 38.08 9.23 8.68
N ASP A 7 38.85 9.97 9.47
CA ASP A 7 40.08 9.51 10.11
C ASP A 7 41.01 8.80 9.12
N ASN A 8 41.29 7.52 9.36
CA ASN A 8 42.15 6.67 8.54
C ASN A 8 41.37 5.83 7.51
N LEU A 9 40.08 6.09 7.31
CA LEU A 9 39.20 5.34 6.42
C LEU A 9 38.79 6.18 5.21
N ASN A 10 38.52 5.48 4.09
CA ASN A 10 37.94 6.06 2.89
C ASN A 10 36.46 5.69 2.81
N ILE A 11 35.60 6.69 2.65
CA ILE A 11 34.17 6.53 2.36
C ILE A 11 34.00 6.73 0.86
N TYR A 12 33.41 5.75 0.19
CA TYR A 12 33.14 5.80 -1.24
C TYR A 12 31.65 5.98 -1.49
N ASP A 13 31.28 7.03 -2.22
CA ASP A 13 29.94 7.22 -2.72
C ASP A 13 29.74 6.38 -3.99
N THR A 14 28.91 5.35 -3.88
CA THR A 14 28.55 4.48 -4.99
C THR A 14 27.25 4.98 -5.62
N PRO A 15 27.11 4.91 -6.96
CA PRO A 15 25.82 5.23 -7.60
C PRO A 15 24.66 4.47 -6.93
N GLY A 16 23.57 5.18 -6.66
CA GLY A 16 22.37 4.59 -6.09
C GLY A 16 21.78 3.53 -7.01
N LEU A 17 21.29 2.44 -6.42
CA LEU A 17 20.59 1.40 -7.18
C LEU A 17 19.16 1.84 -7.47
N TYR A 18 18.77 1.77 -8.74
CA TYR A 18 17.39 1.97 -9.14
C TYR A 18 16.60 0.68 -8.86
N GLN A 19 15.58 0.75 -8.00
CA GLN A 19 14.65 -0.35 -7.79
C GLN A 19 13.30 -0.03 -8.40
N GLY A 20 12.74 -1.04 -9.06
CA GLY A 20 11.39 -0.95 -9.63
C GLY A 20 10.28 -1.33 -8.68
N GLY A 21 9.05 -1.05 -9.08
CA GLY A 21 7.83 -1.30 -8.32
C GLY A 21 7.46 -0.22 -7.31
N TYR A 22 8.02 0.98 -7.48
CA TYR A 22 7.79 2.15 -6.64
C TYR A 22 7.05 3.24 -7.42
N LEU A 23 6.47 4.23 -6.73
CA LEU A 23 5.57 5.21 -7.35
C LEU A 23 6.22 6.02 -8.47
N HIS A 24 7.52 6.27 -8.36
CA HIS A 24 8.30 7.01 -9.36
C HIS A 24 8.38 6.30 -10.72
N GLU A 25 8.14 4.99 -10.79
CA GLU A 25 8.06 4.28 -12.09
C GLU A 25 6.72 4.48 -12.80
N PHE A 26 5.68 4.88 -12.07
CA PHE A 26 4.32 4.93 -12.58
C PHE A 26 3.80 6.35 -12.77
N PHE A 27 4.29 7.30 -11.97
CA PHE A 27 3.78 8.65 -11.92
C PHE A 27 4.91 9.69 -11.87
N GLU A 28 4.64 10.86 -12.45
CA GLU A 28 5.50 12.03 -12.29
C GLU A 28 5.55 12.48 -10.82
N TYR A 29 6.69 13.01 -10.37
CA TYR A 29 6.89 13.41 -8.96
C TYR A 29 5.80 14.36 -8.44
N LYS A 30 5.41 15.34 -9.26
CA LYS A 30 4.35 16.32 -8.92
C LYS A 30 3.02 15.67 -8.55
N ASP A 31 2.77 14.45 -9.03
CA ASP A 31 1.49 13.76 -8.93
C ASP A 31 1.41 12.85 -7.71
N TYR A 32 2.52 12.20 -7.33
CA TYR A 32 2.56 11.29 -6.18
C TYR A 32 3.24 11.86 -4.92
N LYS A 33 3.89 13.04 -4.99
CA LYS A 33 4.60 13.66 -3.85
C LYS A 33 3.79 13.76 -2.55
N ASP A 34 2.47 13.91 -2.64
CA ASP A 34 1.59 14.06 -1.48
C ASP A 34 1.21 12.70 -0.86
N LEU A 35 1.44 11.60 -1.59
CA LEU A 35 1.30 10.24 -1.08
C LEU A 35 2.49 9.85 -0.17
N LEU A 36 3.65 10.47 -0.38
CA LEU A 36 4.86 10.19 0.37
C LEU A 36 4.70 10.58 1.86
N PRO A 37 5.36 9.85 2.78
CA PRO A 37 5.42 10.23 4.18
C PRO A 37 6.14 11.57 4.37
N GLN A 38 5.37 12.62 4.63
CA GLN A 38 5.89 13.96 4.98
C GLN A 38 5.88 14.20 6.51
N LYS A 39 5.03 13.47 7.23
CA LYS A 39 4.86 13.52 8.68
C LYS A 39 4.47 12.14 9.19
N GLN A 40 4.52 11.95 10.51
CA GLN A 40 4.05 10.71 11.14
C GLN A 40 2.60 10.41 10.74
N PHE A 41 2.33 9.15 10.38
CA PHE A 41 0.99 8.70 10.01
C PHE A 41 0.08 8.58 11.22
N ASN A 42 -1.14 9.10 11.09
CA ASN A 42 -2.21 8.84 12.05
C ASN A 42 -2.88 7.50 11.70
N PRO A 43 -3.07 6.58 12.66
CA PRO A 43 -3.76 5.32 12.40
C PRO A 43 -5.22 5.58 12.05
N ARG A 44 -5.69 4.96 10.97
CA ARG A 44 -7.11 4.97 10.55
C ARG A 44 -7.66 3.56 10.71
N ASN A 45 -8.46 3.36 11.75
CA ASN A 45 -9.03 2.07 12.09
C ASN A 45 -10.36 1.84 11.39
N GLY A 46 -10.60 0.60 10.95
CA GLY A 46 -11.84 0.19 10.30
C GLY A 46 -12.14 -1.29 10.52
N THR A 47 -13.29 -1.73 10.01
CA THR A 47 -13.67 -3.14 9.97
C THR A 47 -14.18 -3.45 8.57
N LEU A 48 -13.74 -4.58 8.03
CA LEU A 48 -14.11 -5.06 6.70
C LEU A 48 -14.76 -6.43 6.84
N LYS A 49 -15.91 -6.59 6.21
CA LYS A 49 -16.66 -7.85 6.15
C LYS A 49 -16.54 -8.48 4.76
N SER A 50 -16.89 -9.76 4.68
CA SER A 50 -16.96 -10.48 3.39
C SER A 50 -17.77 -9.70 2.36
N GLY A 51 -17.22 -9.54 1.16
CA GLY A 51 -17.81 -8.75 0.08
C GLY A 51 -17.56 -7.25 0.18
N GLN A 52 -16.77 -6.77 1.14
CA GLN A 52 -16.33 -5.36 1.20
C GLN A 52 -14.88 -5.20 0.75
N SER A 53 -14.59 -4.02 0.21
CA SER A 53 -13.25 -3.63 -0.24
C SER A 53 -12.82 -2.30 0.34
N LEU A 54 -11.59 -2.22 0.84
CA LEU A 54 -10.89 -0.99 1.21
C LEU A 54 -10.03 -0.54 0.02
N MET A 55 -10.44 0.54 -0.64
CA MET A 55 -9.69 1.19 -1.71
C MET A 55 -8.77 2.27 -1.12
N ILE A 56 -7.50 2.26 -1.49
CA ILE A 56 -6.46 3.14 -0.95
C ILE A 56 -5.79 3.88 -2.09
N GLY A 57 -6.00 5.20 -2.14
CA GLY A 57 -5.37 6.11 -3.11
C GLY A 57 -5.71 5.86 -4.58
N GLY A 58 -6.61 4.90 -4.88
CA GLY A 58 -6.82 4.38 -6.24
C GLY A 58 -5.69 3.47 -6.71
N LEU A 59 -4.76 3.09 -5.83
CA LEU A 59 -3.55 2.32 -6.18
C LEU A 59 -3.64 0.86 -5.69
N VAL A 60 -4.29 0.64 -4.56
CA VAL A 60 -4.41 -0.66 -3.90
C VAL A 60 -5.82 -0.85 -3.39
N ASN A 61 -6.43 -1.97 -3.71
CA ASN A 61 -7.74 -2.36 -3.20
C ASN A 61 -7.62 -3.67 -2.42
N ILE A 62 -8.16 -3.72 -1.21
CA ILE A 62 -8.12 -4.90 -0.34
C ILE A 62 -9.55 -5.37 -0.11
N SER A 63 -9.95 -6.43 -0.80
CA SER A 63 -11.26 -7.05 -0.71
C SER A 63 -11.25 -8.23 0.25
N VAL A 64 -12.26 -8.35 1.11
CA VAL A 64 -12.43 -9.53 1.98
C VAL A 64 -13.26 -10.56 1.23
N LEU A 65 -12.65 -11.69 0.89
CA LEU A 65 -13.34 -12.80 0.24
C LEU A 65 -14.11 -13.66 1.25
N LYS A 66 -13.52 -13.88 2.44
CA LYS A 66 -14.14 -14.69 3.49
C LYS A 66 -13.68 -14.25 4.87
N GLY A 67 -14.65 -14.06 5.77
CA GLY A 67 -14.45 -13.65 7.16
C GLY A 67 -14.80 -12.18 7.41
N GLU A 68 -14.36 -11.70 8.55
CA GLU A 68 -14.44 -10.30 8.98
C GLU A 68 -13.11 -9.96 9.65
N THR A 69 -12.58 -8.77 9.38
CA THR A 69 -11.27 -8.34 9.87
C THR A 69 -11.27 -6.90 10.33
N LYS A 70 -10.49 -6.62 11.37
CA LYS A 70 -10.12 -5.25 11.74
C LYS A 70 -8.94 -4.82 10.87
N SER A 71 -9.04 -3.63 10.30
CA SER A 71 -7.97 -3.02 9.52
C SER A 71 -7.46 -1.76 10.19
N THR A 72 -6.15 -1.52 10.10
CA THR A 72 -5.54 -0.25 10.48
C THR A 72 -4.67 0.25 9.35
N LEU A 73 -5.03 1.41 8.80
CA LEU A 73 -4.33 2.04 7.68
C LEU A 73 -3.43 3.17 8.18
N TYR A 74 -2.19 3.18 7.73
CA TYR A 74 -1.17 4.19 7.99
C TYR A 74 -0.67 4.75 6.66
N VAL A 75 -1.19 5.92 6.27
CA VAL A 75 -0.87 6.60 5.02
C VAL A 75 -0.82 8.10 5.26
N SER A 76 -0.24 8.86 4.33
CA SER A 76 -0.30 10.33 4.35
C SER A 76 -1.75 10.82 4.42
N ASP A 77 -1.96 11.97 5.06
CA ASP A 77 -3.31 12.50 5.25
C ASP A 77 -4.04 12.78 3.94
N TYR A 78 -3.26 13.09 2.90
CA TYR A 78 -3.73 13.36 1.53
C TYR A 78 -4.12 12.08 0.76
N VAL A 79 -3.77 10.89 1.27
CA VAL A 79 -4.18 9.63 0.65
C VAL A 79 -5.65 9.39 1.00
N LYS A 80 -6.51 9.58 0.00
CA LYS A 80 -7.93 9.20 0.11
C LYS A 80 -8.07 7.69 0.24
N HIS A 81 -9.01 7.26 1.06
CA HIS A 81 -9.40 5.86 1.17
C HIS A 81 -10.93 5.78 1.16
N HIS A 82 -11.47 4.67 0.66
CA HIS A 82 -12.91 4.47 0.53
C HIS A 82 -13.24 3.00 0.78
N ILE A 83 -14.31 2.74 1.54
CA ILE A 83 -14.82 1.39 1.75
C ILE A 83 -16.09 1.24 0.92
N THR A 84 -16.15 0.19 0.11
CA THR A 84 -17.30 -0.09 -0.77
C THR A 84 -17.57 -1.61 -0.86
N SER A 85 -18.60 -2.00 -1.61
CA SER A 85 -18.78 -3.40 -2.01
C SER A 85 -17.67 -3.81 -2.99
N SER A 86 -17.15 -5.03 -2.85
CA SER A 86 -16.11 -5.59 -3.72
C SER A 86 -16.52 -5.56 -5.20
N ASP A 87 -17.82 -5.75 -5.50
CA ASP A 87 -18.35 -5.74 -6.86
C ASP A 87 -18.35 -4.33 -7.49
N ASN A 88 -18.32 -3.27 -6.67
CA ASN A 88 -18.36 -1.89 -7.12
C ASN A 88 -16.97 -1.29 -7.36
N VAL A 89 -15.89 -1.98 -6.97
CA VAL A 89 -14.51 -1.48 -7.07
C VAL A 89 -14.16 -1.09 -8.50
N GLU A 90 -14.45 -1.96 -9.47
CA GLU A 90 -14.15 -1.70 -10.88
C GLU A 90 -14.93 -0.48 -11.40
N ASN A 91 -16.20 -0.36 -11.01
CA ASN A 91 -17.02 0.79 -11.38
C ASN A 91 -16.46 2.09 -10.81
N ILE A 92 -16.13 2.16 -9.51
CA ILE A 92 -15.54 3.35 -8.88
C ILE A 92 -14.23 3.75 -9.58
N LEU A 93 -13.38 2.78 -9.91
CA LEU A 93 -12.12 3.05 -10.62
C LEU A 93 -12.37 3.66 -12.01
N LYS A 94 -13.39 3.23 -12.74
CA LYS A 94 -13.69 3.72 -14.10
C LYS A 94 -14.48 5.02 -14.13
N THR A 95 -15.51 5.15 -13.30
CA THR A 95 -16.54 6.19 -13.46
C THR A 95 -16.43 7.32 -12.45
N GLU A 96 -15.85 7.06 -11.27
CA GLU A 96 -15.85 8.04 -10.19
C GLU A 96 -14.50 8.74 -10.04
N ASN A 97 -14.52 10.08 -9.94
CA ASN A 97 -13.33 10.91 -9.72
C ASN A 97 -12.93 11.00 -8.23
N ILE A 98 -13.16 9.95 -7.45
CA ILE A 98 -12.78 9.90 -6.03
C ILE A 98 -11.25 9.98 -5.90
N PHE A 99 -10.54 9.20 -6.71
CA PHE A 99 -9.08 9.07 -6.69
C PHE A 99 -8.43 9.86 -7.82
N LYS A 100 -7.41 10.64 -7.47
CA LYS A 100 -6.60 11.43 -8.43
C LYS A 100 -5.73 10.52 -9.29
N LEU A 101 -5.12 9.51 -8.67
CA LEU A 101 -4.24 8.55 -9.33
C LEU A 101 -4.92 7.21 -9.42
N LYS A 102 -4.72 6.55 -10.56
CA LYS A 102 -5.26 5.24 -10.90
C LYS A 102 -4.29 4.58 -11.86
N PHE A 103 -4.25 3.27 -11.83
CA PHE A 103 -3.58 2.47 -12.86
C PHE A 103 -4.56 2.11 -13.97
N ASP A 104 -4.04 1.86 -15.17
CA ASP A 104 -4.83 1.34 -16.29
C ASP A 104 -5.14 -0.15 -16.12
N ASN A 105 -4.24 -0.88 -15.45
CA ASN A 105 -4.31 -2.32 -15.28
C ASN A 105 -4.10 -2.69 -13.81
N TYR A 106 -4.97 -3.57 -13.31
CA TYR A 106 -4.86 -4.16 -11.99
C TYR A 106 -4.79 -5.67 -12.11
N VAL A 107 -3.97 -6.29 -11.28
CA VAL A 107 -3.94 -7.73 -11.06
C VAL A 107 -4.36 -8.04 -9.64
N THR A 108 -5.02 -9.17 -9.46
CA THR A 108 -5.47 -9.65 -8.17
C THR A 108 -4.54 -10.72 -7.63
N LYS A 109 -4.33 -10.73 -6.32
CA LYS A 109 -3.63 -11.78 -5.60
C LYS A 109 -4.34 -12.09 -4.30
N ASP A 110 -4.62 -13.37 -4.08
CA ASP A 110 -5.33 -13.85 -2.91
C ASP A 110 -4.35 -14.20 -1.79
N TYR A 111 -4.73 -13.87 -0.57
CA TYR A 111 -3.98 -14.18 0.65
C TYR A 111 -4.92 -14.83 1.67
N LYS A 112 -4.55 -16.03 2.10
CA LYS A 112 -5.22 -16.73 3.19
C LYS A 112 -4.44 -16.49 4.48
N LEU A 113 -4.96 -15.62 5.33
CA LEU A 113 -4.38 -15.27 6.63
C LEU A 113 -4.96 -16.25 7.66
N VAL A 114 -4.17 -17.23 8.10
CA VAL A 114 -4.69 -18.39 8.86
C VAL A 114 -4.59 -18.19 10.38
N GLU A 115 -3.62 -17.43 10.84
CA GLU A 115 -3.38 -17.22 12.28
C GLU A 115 -4.16 -15.99 12.79
N ASP A 116 -4.57 -16.03 14.05
CA ASP A 116 -5.16 -14.88 14.75
C ASP A 116 -4.07 -13.90 15.18
N LYS A 117 -3.49 -13.22 14.18
CA LYS A 117 -2.44 -12.21 14.37
C LYS A 117 -2.58 -11.05 13.39
N LYS A 118 -1.88 -9.96 13.69
CA LYS A 118 -1.80 -8.79 12.81
C LYS A 118 -0.81 -9.06 11.67
N TYR A 119 -1.32 -9.12 10.46
CA TYR A 119 -0.52 -9.17 9.23
C TYR A 119 -0.29 -7.75 8.71
N GLN A 120 0.95 -7.44 8.35
CA GLN A 120 1.34 -6.14 7.82
C GLN A 120 1.58 -6.24 6.31
N PHE A 121 0.88 -5.40 5.55
CA PHE A 121 1.17 -5.16 4.15
C PHE A 121 1.84 -3.79 4.02
N THR A 122 3.08 -3.77 3.55
CA THR A 122 3.79 -2.55 3.20
C THR A 122 3.47 -2.18 1.75
N LEU A 123 2.99 -0.95 1.56
CA LEU A 123 2.67 -0.38 0.25
C LEU A 123 3.87 0.50 -0.15
N ALA A 124 4.57 0.13 -1.24
CA ALA A 124 5.79 0.82 -1.66
C ALA A 124 5.60 2.34 -1.73
N ASP A 125 6.48 3.08 -1.07
CA ASP A 125 6.51 4.54 -0.87
C ASP A 125 5.42 5.19 -0.01
N PHE A 126 4.17 4.72 0.00
CA PHE A 126 3.07 5.55 0.49
C PHE A 126 2.33 5.06 1.73
N GLY A 127 2.64 3.86 2.25
CA GLY A 127 2.11 3.49 3.56
C GLY A 127 2.11 2.03 3.92
N ILE A 128 1.34 1.74 4.96
CA ILE A 128 1.23 0.42 5.57
C ILE A 128 -0.23 0.16 5.91
N VAL A 129 -0.69 -1.08 5.73
CA VAL A 129 -1.99 -1.53 6.21
C VAL A 129 -1.84 -2.81 7.02
N HIS A 130 -2.42 -2.81 8.21
CA HIS A 130 -2.53 -3.99 9.06
C HIS A 130 -3.89 -4.63 8.88
N ILE A 131 -3.91 -5.96 8.79
CA ILE A 131 -5.11 -6.79 8.69
C ILE A 131 -5.03 -7.87 9.79
N LEU A 132 -6.05 -7.97 10.62
CA LEU A 132 -6.14 -9.01 11.64
C LEU A 132 -6.67 -10.31 11.03
N GLY A 133 -5.88 -11.38 11.09
CA GLY A 133 -6.37 -12.72 10.75
C GLY A 133 -7.22 -13.33 11.88
N PRO A 134 -7.87 -14.49 11.65
CA PRO A 134 -7.90 -15.24 10.40
C PRO A 134 -8.90 -14.66 9.39
N VAL A 135 -8.49 -14.48 8.13
CA VAL A 135 -9.33 -13.94 7.06
C VAL A 135 -8.75 -14.32 5.68
N THR A 136 -9.61 -14.50 4.67
CA THR A 136 -9.16 -14.57 3.27
C THR A 136 -9.41 -13.22 2.61
N ILE A 137 -8.35 -12.60 2.10
CA ILE A 137 -8.41 -11.33 1.39
C ILE A 137 -7.88 -11.47 -0.03
N GLN A 138 -8.27 -10.56 -0.89
CA GLN A 138 -7.74 -10.37 -2.23
C GLN A 138 -7.22 -8.94 -2.34
N ILE A 139 -5.97 -8.80 -2.79
CA ILE A 139 -5.37 -7.50 -3.06
C ILE A 139 -5.36 -7.28 -4.57
N SER A 140 -5.94 -6.17 -5.02
CA SER A 140 -5.94 -5.73 -6.41
C SER A 140 -5.07 -4.48 -6.54
N THR A 141 -4.02 -4.53 -7.37
CA THR A 141 -3.06 -3.43 -7.58
C THR A 141 -2.36 -3.55 -8.93
N HIS A 142 -1.52 -2.58 -9.31
CA HIS A 142 -0.70 -2.67 -10.52
C HIS A 142 0.27 -3.86 -10.46
N PRO A 143 0.45 -4.66 -11.52
CA PRO A 143 1.28 -5.86 -11.51
C PRO A 143 2.75 -5.67 -11.13
N LYS A 144 3.28 -4.45 -11.31
CA LYS A 144 4.65 -4.12 -10.92
C LYS A 144 4.76 -3.45 -9.55
N LEU A 145 3.66 -2.93 -8.99
CA LEU A 145 3.74 -2.21 -7.71
C LEU A 145 4.14 -3.18 -6.61
N HIS A 146 5.18 -2.85 -5.87
CA HIS A 146 5.72 -3.70 -4.83
C HIS A 146 4.84 -3.61 -3.58
N ILE A 147 4.29 -4.74 -3.17
CA ILE A 147 3.58 -4.91 -1.90
C ILE A 147 4.20 -6.10 -1.17
N THR A 148 4.67 -5.86 0.05
CA THR A 148 5.32 -6.87 0.88
C THR A 148 4.42 -7.26 2.04
N LEU A 149 4.24 -8.56 2.26
CA LEU A 149 3.59 -9.11 3.45
C LEU A 149 4.64 -9.48 4.49
N ALA A 150 4.48 -8.97 5.71
CA ALA A 150 5.27 -9.33 6.89
C ALA A 150 4.36 -9.58 8.09
N GLU A 151 4.89 -10.25 9.13
CA GLU A 151 4.25 -10.20 10.44
C GLU A 151 4.35 -8.77 11.00
N SER A 152 3.28 -8.26 11.61
CA SER A 152 3.29 -6.87 12.10
C SER A 152 4.27 -6.69 13.25
N PHE A 153 5.10 -5.65 13.15
CA PHE A 153 6.08 -5.30 14.19
C PHE A 153 5.47 -4.54 15.38
N PHE A 154 4.18 -4.18 15.31
CA PHE A 154 3.49 -3.42 16.34
C PHE A 154 2.63 -4.36 17.21
N LYS A 155 3.07 -4.57 18.45
CA LYS A 155 2.27 -5.26 19.48
C LYS A 155 1.01 -4.47 19.79
#